data_AF-A0A815T3R2-F1
#
_entry.id   AF-A0A815T3R2-F1
#
_cell.length_a   1.000
_cell.length_b   1.000
_cell.length_c   1.000
_cell.angle_alpha   90.00
_cell.angle_beta   90.00
_cell.angle_gamma   90.00
#
_symmetry.space_group_name_H-M   'P 1'
#
loop_
_entity.id
_entity.type
_entity.pdbx_description
1 polymer ?
#
loop_
_entity_poly.entity_id
_entity_poly.type
_entity_poly.pdbx_seq_one_letter_code
_entity_poly.pdbx_strand_id
1 'polypeptide(L)'
;KWGLLTLQSSGRFVIDRQALIPFLDEMKVRLTKASTIFEWIEIYNQYIAFFMRNFGKCANILGTYHVEQMIETFQFLHGYVFAETKGNALTVLTSRILQQFPAYLTEEICEAWCYWPLTQGGLGFKNIYLTLNGYQQWLLTEKITTFNHLPARDVEDYAHIVEKYNQTKKGDRRKYLKEYLHDDGTLISFDEYIKDRETIFSHWTDVYKNMLTITPTSLPQMTNHLKDRIDIVQNEETDMSFHQHRRQKSDSNSYIEWLICYYGEQIESTFNKLNFIDSDNLPTGLIMLMKTSKIDWNKEKKDDH
;
A
#
# COMPACT_ATOMS: atom_id res chain seq x y z
N LYS A 1 -20.10 3.51 -7.06
CA LYS A 1 -19.56 2.42 -6.22
C LYS A 1 -18.54 1.65 -7.05
N TRP A 2 -17.34 1.42 -6.52
CA TRP A 2 -16.27 0.66 -7.18
C TRP A 2 -15.75 -0.39 -6.19
N GLY A 3 -16.23 -1.62 -6.32
CA GLY A 3 -15.93 -2.68 -5.34
C GLY A 3 -16.36 -2.27 -3.93
N LEU A 4 -15.40 -2.24 -3.00
CA LEU A 4 -15.58 -1.84 -1.59
C LEU A 4 -15.46 -0.33 -1.37
N LEU A 5 -15.35 0.46 -2.43
CA LEU A 5 -15.22 1.92 -2.37
C LEU A 5 -16.47 2.64 -2.87
N THR A 6 -16.83 3.73 -2.21
CA THR A 6 -17.90 4.63 -2.62
C THR A 6 -17.38 6.05 -2.75
N LEU A 7 -17.70 6.71 -3.87
CA LEU A 7 -17.40 8.11 -4.08
C LEU A 7 -18.49 8.95 -3.39
N GLN A 8 -18.10 9.76 -2.42
CA GLN A 8 -19.01 10.69 -1.75
C GLN A 8 -19.23 11.95 -2.59
N SER A 9 -20.29 12.70 -2.26
CA SER A 9 -20.57 14.02 -2.87
C SER A 9 -19.46 15.04 -2.67
N SER A 10 -18.62 14.84 -1.65
CA SER A 10 -17.40 15.62 -1.40
C SER A 10 -16.27 15.36 -2.42
N GLY A 11 -16.44 14.39 -3.32
CA GLY A 11 -15.39 13.94 -4.25
C GLY A 11 -14.37 12.99 -3.62
N ARG A 12 -14.57 12.57 -2.37
CA ARG A 12 -13.68 11.62 -1.67
C ARG A 12 -14.17 10.19 -1.80
N PHE A 13 -13.24 9.25 -1.99
CA PHE A 13 -13.52 7.82 -1.86
C PHE A 13 -13.52 7.41 -0.39
N VAL A 14 -14.52 6.64 0.02
CA VAL A 14 -14.63 6.03 1.35
C VAL A 14 -14.83 4.53 1.23
N ILE A 15 -14.36 3.78 2.23
CA ILE A 15 -14.52 2.33 2.30
C ILE A 15 -15.92 2.00 2.84
N ASP A 16 -16.67 1.21 2.07
CA ASP A 16 -18.01 0.75 2.44
C ASP A 16 -17.91 -0.39 3.44
N ARG A 17 -17.96 -0.05 4.75
CA ARG A 17 -17.87 -1.04 5.85
C ARG A 17 -19.00 -2.06 5.84
N GLN A 18 -20.20 -1.70 5.36
CA GLN A 18 -21.32 -2.64 5.29
C GLN A 18 -21.05 -3.73 4.24
N ALA A 19 -20.45 -3.36 3.12
CA ALA A 19 -20.04 -4.32 2.09
C ALA A 19 -18.92 -5.28 2.56
N LEU A 20 -18.27 -5.02 3.70
CA LEU A 20 -17.27 -5.92 4.27
C LEU A 20 -17.88 -7.08 5.04
N ILE A 21 -19.04 -6.88 5.68
CA ILE A 21 -19.62 -7.81 6.64
C ILE A 21 -19.67 -9.27 6.14
N PRO A 22 -20.13 -9.57 4.90
CA PRO A 22 -20.17 -10.95 4.41
C PRO A 22 -18.77 -11.60 4.39
N PHE A 23 -17.75 -10.87 3.96
CA PHE A 23 -16.37 -11.35 3.96
C PHE A 23 -15.81 -11.53 5.38
N LEU A 24 -16.24 -10.71 6.33
CA LEU A 24 -15.84 -10.84 7.73
C LEU A 24 -16.45 -12.06 8.40
N ASP A 25 -17.73 -12.32 8.14
CA ASP A 25 -18.43 -13.50 8.64
C ASP A 25 -17.81 -14.78 8.06
N GLU A 26 -17.49 -14.76 6.77
CA GLU A 26 -16.80 -15.84 6.09
C GLU A 26 -15.39 -16.07 6.67
N MET A 27 -14.61 -15.00 6.86
CA MET A 27 -13.29 -15.05 7.50
C MET A 27 -13.37 -15.70 8.88
N LYS A 28 -14.34 -15.33 9.71
CA LYS A 28 -14.57 -15.98 11.02
C LYS A 28 -14.78 -17.48 10.86
N VAL A 29 -15.71 -17.89 10.00
CA VAL A 29 -16.04 -19.31 9.79
C VAL A 29 -14.80 -20.10 9.35
N ARG A 30 -14.01 -19.56 8.42
CA ARG A 30 -12.78 -20.22 7.96
C ARG A 30 -11.73 -20.31 9.07
N LEU A 31 -11.51 -19.24 9.83
CA LEU A 31 -10.56 -19.24 10.95
C LEU A 31 -10.97 -20.21 12.06
N THR A 32 -12.26 -20.37 12.34
CA THR A 32 -12.76 -21.36 13.31
C THR A 32 -12.56 -22.79 12.81
N LYS A 33 -12.77 -23.04 11.51
CA LYS A 33 -12.61 -24.37 10.89
C LYS A 33 -11.16 -24.77 10.65
N ALA A 34 -10.22 -23.82 10.64
CA ALA A 34 -8.81 -24.10 10.48
C ALA A 34 -8.38 -25.18 11.48
N SER A 35 -7.67 -26.20 11.01
CA SER A 35 -7.26 -27.36 11.79
C SER A 35 -5.86 -27.19 12.38
N THR A 36 -5.00 -26.43 11.69
CA THR A 36 -3.60 -26.20 12.07
C THR A 36 -3.32 -24.71 12.29
N ILE A 37 -2.25 -24.40 13.03
CA ILE A 37 -1.78 -23.01 13.22
C ILE A 37 -1.43 -22.35 11.88
N PHE A 38 -0.75 -23.06 10.99
CA PHE A 38 -0.35 -22.51 9.70
C PHE A 38 -1.54 -22.26 8.77
N GLU A 39 -2.53 -23.16 8.76
CA GLU A 39 -3.78 -22.93 8.02
C GLU A 39 -4.49 -21.66 8.52
N TRP A 40 -4.54 -21.47 9.84
CA TRP A 40 -5.12 -20.27 10.45
C TRP A 40 -4.37 -19.00 10.02
N ILE A 41 -3.03 -19.01 10.08
CA ILE A 41 -2.18 -17.88 9.67
C ILE A 41 -2.37 -17.57 8.18
N GLU A 42 -2.40 -18.60 7.35
CA GLU A 42 -2.55 -18.45 5.91
C GLU A 42 -3.91 -17.86 5.54
N ILE A 43 -4.99 -18.35 6.14
CA ILE A 43 -6.34 -17.77 5.98
C ILE A 43 -6.31 -16.28 6.37
N TYR A 44 -5.79 -15.96 7.56
CA TYR A 44 -5.69 -14.57 8.01
C TYR A 44 -4.91 -13.71 7.01
N ASN A 45 -3.71 -14.13 6.64
CA ASN A 45 -2.83 -13.39 5.73
C ASN A 45 -3.49 -13.15 4.37
N GLN A 46 -4.20 -14.15 3.82
CA GLN A 46 -4.93 -14.02 2.56
C GLN A 46 -6.08 -13.03 2.65
N TYR A 47 -6.85 -13.02 3.74
CA TYR A 47 -7.92 -12.04 3.96
C TYR A 47 -7.36 -10.63 4.11
N ILE A 48 -6.32 -10.41 4.93
CA ILE A 48 -5.70 -9.10 5.07
C ILE A 48 -5.21 -8.59 3.71
N ALA A 49 -4.56 -9.45 2.92
CA ALA A 49 -4.12 -9.10 1.57
C ALA A 49 -5.31 -8.83 0.63
N PHE A 50 -6.41 -9.58 0.74
CA PHE A 50 -7.65 -9.34 0.01
C PHE A 50 -8.23 -7.96 0.33
N PHE A 51 -8.38 -7.60 1.61
CA PHE A 51 -8.91 -6.32 2.02
C PHE A 51 -8.02 -5.17 1.56
N MET A 52 -6.70 -5.28 1.75
CA MET A 52 -5.74 -4.28 1.23
C MET A 52 -5.89 -4.04 -0.27
N ARG A 53 -5.97 -5.10 -1.08
CA ARG A 53 -6.15 -4.96 -2.54
C ARG A 53 -7.47 -4.30 -2.90
N ASN A 54 -8.53 -4.53 -2.13
CA ASN A 54 -9.87 -4.00 -2.42
C ASN A 54 -10.16 -2.63 -1.81
N PHE A 55 -9.31 -2.13 -0.90
CA PHE A 55 -9.41 -0.76 -0.37
C PHE A 55 -8.82 0.29 -1.32
N GLY A 56 -8.24 -0.15 -2.44
CA GLY A 56 -7.61 0.74 -3.43
C GLY A 56 -6.12 0.93 -3.15
N LYS A 57 -5.37 1.23 -4.21
CA LYS A 57 -3.94 1.56 -4.07
C LYS A 57 -3.83 3.00 -3.55
N CYS A 58 -2.98 3.22 -2.56
CA CYS A 58 -2.63 4.56 -2.09
C CYS A 58 -2.05 5.36 -3.27
N ALA A 59 -2.82 6.29 -3.82
CA ALA A 59 -2.36 7.25 -4.81
C ALA A 59 -2.26 8.62 -4.13
N ASN A 60 -1.38 9.48 -4.64
CA ASN A 60 -1.13 10.80 -4.03
C ASN A 60 -2.43 11.63 -3.89
N ILE A 61 -3.36 11.51 -4.83
CA ILE A 61 -4.65 12.20 -4.78
C ILE A 61 -5.54 11.81 -3.60
N LEU A 62 -5.38 10.58 -3.09
CA LEU A 62 -6.17 10.08 -1.96
C LEU A 62 -5.65 10.64 -0.63
N GLY A 63 -4.35 10.99 -0.58
CA GLY A 63 -3.72 11.65 0.55
C GLY A 63 -3.72 10.83 1.86
N THR A 64 -3.33 11.48 2.96
CA THR A 64 -3.26 10.86 4.30
C THR A 64 -4.63 10.37 4.79
N TYR A 65 -5.70 11.10 4.43
CA TYR A 65 -7.07 10.75 4.80
C TYR A 65 -7.44 9.31 4.40
N HIS A 66 -7.02 8.86 3.22
CA HIS A 66 -7.32 7.50 2.79
C HIS A 66 -6.57 6.45 3.61
N VAL A 67 -5.31 6.69 3.95
CA VAL A 67 -4.55 5.77 4.82
C VAL A 67 -5.16 5.70 6.22
N GLU A 68 -5.60 6.84 6.76
CA GLU A 68 -6.34 6.88 8.03
C GLU A 68 -7.65 6.07 7.95
N GLN A 69 -8.41 6.21 6.87
CA GLN A 69 -9.60 5.40 6.63
C GLN A 69 -9.30 3.90 6.52
N MET A 70 -8.16 3.52 5.91
CA MET A 70 -7.72 2.13 5.89
C MET A 70 -7.39 1.63 7.30
N ILE A 71 -6.63 2.39 8.10
CA ILE A 71 -6.31 2.05 9.50
C ILE A 71 -7.58 1.84 10.32
N GLU A 72 -8.52 2.79 10.27
CA GLU A 72 -9.81 2.67 10.98
C GLU A 72 -10.60 1.46 10.52
N THR A 73 -10.54 1.14 9.23
CA THR A 73 -11.26 -0.02 8.67
C THR A 73 -10.62 -1.34 9.10
N PHE A 74 -9.29 -1.43 9.17
CA PHE A 74 -8.61 -2.61 9.74
C PHE A 74 -8.87 -2.77 11.24
N GLN A 75 -8.94 -1.67 11.99
CA GLN A 75 -9.34 -1.71 13.39
C GLN A 75 -10.78 -2.23 13.55
N PHE A 76 -11.71 -1.74 12.73
CA PHE A 76 -13.08 -2.24 12.69
C PHE A 76 -13.12 -3.73 12.34
N LEU A 77 -12.42 -4.14 11.29
CA LEU A 77 -12.35 -5.52 10.85
C LEU A 77 -11.81 -6.43 11.95
N HIS A 78 -10.67 -6.08 12.55
CA HIS A 78 -10.09 -6.88 13.62
C HIS A 78 -11.02 -6.93 14.84
N GLY A 79 -11.62 -5.80 15.23
CA GLY A 79 -12.61 -5.76 16.32
C GLY A 79 -13.84 -6.62 16.03
N TYR A 80 -14.26 -6.71 14.77
CA TYR A 80 -15.37 -7.56 14.35
C TYR A 80 -15.00 -9.04 14.38
N VAL A 81 -13.87 -9.42 13.77
CA VAL A 81 -13.41 -10.82 13.63
C VAL A 81 -12.93 -11.41 14.95
N PHE A 82 -12.23 -10.62 15.76
CA PHE A 82 -11.58 -11.03 17.01
C PHE A 82 -12.18 -10.30 18.22
N ALA A 83 -13.50 -10.26 18.32
CA ALA A 83 -14.21 -9.52 19.36
C ALA A 83 -13.81 -9.94 20.79
N GLU A 84 -13.56 -11.23 21.01
CA GLU A 84 -13.17 -11.80 22.31
C GLU A 84 -11.83 -11.24 22.82
N THR A 85 -10.91 -10.91 21.92
CA THR A 85 -9.60 -10.32 22.23
C THR A 85 -9.54 -8.82 21.93
N LYS A 86 -10.70 -8.16 21.82
CA LYS A 86 -10.81 -6.73 21.49
C LYS A 86 -10.05 -6.35 20.21
N GLY A 87 -10.05 -7.23 19.22
CA GLY A 87 -9.37 -7.04 17.95
C GLY A 87 -7.90 -7.45 17.92
N ASN A 88 -7.38 -8.10 18.97
CA ASN A 88 -6.01 -8.57 18.98
C ASN A 88 -5.89 -9.97 18.33
N ALA A 89 -5.60 -10.00 17.03
CA ALA A 89 -5.40 -11.22 16.26
C ALA A 89 -4.18 -12.03 16.75
N LEU A 90 -3.11 -11.37 17.21
CA LEU A 90 -1.94 -12.02 17.77
C LEU A 90 -2.29 -12.80 19.04
N THR A 91 -3.10 -12.22 19.94
CA THR A 91 -3.56 -12.91 21.14
C THR A 91 -4.36 -14.18 20.81
N VAL A 92 -5.20 -14.15 19.77
CA VAL A 92 -5.93 -15.34 19.32
C VAL A 92 -4.97 -16.40 18.81
N LEU A 93 -3.99 -16.00 18.00
CA LEU A 93 -2.95 -16.88 17.49
C LEU A 93 -2.15 -17.53 18.62
N THR A 94 -1.61 -16.73 19.55
CA THR A 94 -0.78 -17.25 20.65
C THR A 94 -1.58 -18.15 21.59
N SER A 95 -2.84 -17.81 21.89
CA SER A 95 -3.74 -18.66 22.68
C SER A 95 -3.99 -20.00 22.00
N ARG A 96 -4.19 -19.99 20.67
CA ARG A 96 -4.38 -21.20 19.89
C ARG A 96 -3.14 -22.09 19.89
N ILE A 97 -1.94 -21.50 19.76
CA ILE A 97 -0.68 -22.24 19.84
C ILE A 97 -0.54 -22.89 21.23
N LEU A 98 -0.78 -22.15 22.31
CA LEU A 98 -0.71 -22.66 23.68
C LEU A 98 -1.70 -23.80 23.93
N GLN A 99 -2.92 -23.71 23.39
CA GLN A 99 -3.93 -24.75 23.51
C GLN A 99 -3.54 -26.03 22.76
N GLN A 100 -2.93 -25.89 21.57
CA GLN A 100 -2.57 -27.03 20.73
C GLN A 100 -1.26 -27.71 21.18
N PHE A 101 -0.34 -26.95 21.81
CA PHE A 101 0.99 -27.42 22.20
C PHE A 101 1.35 -27.11 23.67
N PRO A 102 0.50 -27.46 24.65
CA PRO A 102 0.70 -27.07 26.06
C PRO A 102 1.95 -27.69 26.70
N ALA A 103 2.46 -28.80 26.17
CA ALA A 103 3.65 -29.49 26.68
C ALA A 103 4.98 -28.87 26.21
N TYR A 104 4.97 -28.03 25.18
CA TYR A 104 6.18 -27.52 24.52
C TYR A 104 6.47 -26.05 24.83
N LEU A 105 5.54 -25.37 25.50
CA LEU A 105 5.62 -23.93 25.77
C LEU A 105 5.58 -23.72 27.29
N THR A 106 6.75 -23.47 27.86
CA THR A 106 6.93 -23.17 29.29
C THR A 106 6.98 -21.67 29.59
N GLU A 107 7.16 -20.85 28.55
CA GLU A 107 7.34 -19.40 28.62
C GLU A 107 6.38 -18.68 27.67
N GLU A 108 6.28 -17.36 27.82
CA GLU A 108 5.49 -16.51 26.94
C GLU A 108 6.04 -16.56 25.50
N ILE A 109 5.11 -16.64 24.53
CA ILE A 109 5.49 -16.67 23.12
C ILE A 109 6.04 -15.30 22.71
N CYS A 110 7.26 -15.28 22.18
CA CYS A 110 7.87 -14.07 21.62
C CYS A 110 7.00 -13.51 20.47
N GLU A 111 6.52 -12.27 20.62
CA GLU A 111 5.70 -11.59 19.60
C GLU A 111 6.44 -11.52 18.26
N ALA A 112 7.69 -11.06 18.26
CA ALA A 112 8.49 -10.95 17.05
C ALA A 112 8.57 -12.26 16.29
N TRP A 113 8.68 -13.40 16.98
CA TRP A 113 8.74 -14.72 16.35
C TRP A 113 7.48 -15.04 15.52
N CYS A 114 6.30 -14.60 15.97
CA CYS A 114 5.06 -14.82 15.24
C CYS A 114 5.08 -14.09 13.88
N TYR A 115 5.54 -12.83 13.87
CA TYR A 115 5.63 -12.03 12.65
C TYR A 115 6.84 -12.36 11.79
N TRP A 116 7.86 -12.99 12.37
CA TRP A 116 9.11 -13.28 11.69
C TRP A 116 8.88 -14.21 10.48
N PRO A 117 9.63 -14.03 9.39
CA PRO A 117 9.53 -14.85 8.19
C PRO A 117 9.62 -16.35 8.44
N LEU A 118 8.74 -17.12 7.78
CA LEU A 118 8.71 -18.57 7.91
C LEU A 118 10.02 -19.20 7.40
N THR A 119 10.61 -18.63 6.35
CA THR A 119 11.90 -19.12 5.84
C THR A 119 13.08 -18.81 6.77
N GLN A 120 12.88 -17.95 7.77
CA GLN A 120 13.88 -17.59 8.79
C GLN A 120 13.55 -18.19 10.17
N GLY A 121 12.56 -19.10 10.21
CA GLY A 121 12.15 -19.84 11.40
C GLY A 121 11.03 -19.21 12.24
N GLY A 122 10.44 -18.11 11.78
CA GLY A 122 9.21 -17.56 12.36
C GLY A 122 7.94 -18.26 11.89
N LEU A 123 6.80 -17.65 12.17
CA LEU A 123 5.49 -18.15 11.72
C LEU A 123 4.93 -17.44 10.48
N GLY A 124 5.53 -16.32 10.06
CA GLY A 124 5.08 -15.56 8.89
C GLY A 124 3.72 -14.88 9.04
N PHE A 125 3.24 -14.67 10.26
CA PHE A 125 2.04 -13.88 10.53
C PHE A 125 2.24 -12.45 10.05
N LYS A 126 1.24 -11.82 9.41
CA LYS A 126 1.41 -10.47 8.83
C LYS A 126 0.89 -9.37 9.75
N ASN A 127 1.74 -8.39 10.02
CA ASN A 127 1.35 -7.15 10.69
C ASN A 127 1.02 -6.07 9.65
N ILE A 128 -0.26 -5.89 9.33
CA ILE A 128 -0.67 -4.93 8.30
C ILE A 128 -0.29 -3.47 8.63
N TYR A 129 -0.18 -3.14 9.91
CA TYR A 129 0.10 -1.77 10.35
C TYR A 129 1.51 -1.33 9.98
N LEU A 130 2.46 -2.27 9.77
CA LEU A 130 3.78 -1.94 9.22
C LEU A 130 3.68 -1.37 7.80
N THR A 131 2.86 -1.98 6.95
CA THR A 131 2.59 -1.49 5.59
C THR A 131 1.89 -0.14 5.61
N LEU A 132 0.86 0.02 6.45
CA LEU A 132 0.10 1.26 6.54
C LEU A 132 0.96 2.42 7.08
N ASN A 133 1.83 2.14 8.05
CA ASN A 133 2.80 3.12 8.56
C ASN A 133 3.75 3.58 7.44
N GLY A 134 4.26 2.66 6.62
CA GLY A 134 5.10 3.01 5.46
C GLY A 134 4.43 3.99 4.48
N TYR A 135 3.12 3.82 4.22
CA TYR A 135 2.37 4.79 3.40
C TYR A 135 2.17 6.13 4.11
N GLN A 136 1.82 6.10 5.40
CA GLN A 136 1.58 7.31 6.19
C GLN A 136 2.83 8.20 6.24
N GLN A 137 4.00 7.61 6.54
CA GLN A 137 5.28 8.32 6.61
C GLN A 137 5.68 8.97 5.28
N TRP A 138 5.45 8.28 4.15
CA TRP A 138 5.68 8.85 2.83
C TRP A 138 4.81 10.10 2.59
N LEU A 139 3.50 9.99 2.83
CA LEU A 139 2.56 11.07 2.56
C LEU A 139 2.75 12.28 3.47
N LEU A 140 3.29 12.09 4.67
CA LEU A 140 3.64 13.19 5.58
C LEU A 140 4.92 13.93 5.14
N THR A 141 5.83 13.26 4.43
CA THR A 141 7.12 13.83 4.02
C THR A 141 7.04 14.49 2.64
N GLU A 142 6.25 13.92 1.72
CA GLU A 142 6.22 14.34 0.34
C GLU A 142 5.26 15.52 0.10
N LYS A 143 5.72 16.55 -0.63
CA LYS A 143 4.87 17.67 -1.04
C LYS A 143 4.06 17.28 -2.27
N ILE A 144 2.83 16.83 -2.04
CA ILE A 144 1.90 16.50 -3.12
C ILE A 144 1.51 17.78 -3.87
N THR A 145 1.76 17.82 -5.17
CA THR A 145 1.42 18.97 -6.02
C THR A 145 -0.09 19.02 -6.25
N THR A 146 -0.67 20.22 -6.17
CA THR A 146 -2.12 20.44 -6.35
C THR A 146 -2.39 21.33 -7.55
N PHE A 147 -3.62 21.31 -8.08
CA PHE A 147 -4.02 22.21 -9.19
C PHE A 147 -4.06 23.70 -8.79
N ASN A 148 -4.05 24.02 -7.50
CA ASN A 148 -4.31 25.37 -6.98
C ASN A 148 -3.35 26.44 -7.53
N HIS A 149 -2.11 26.08 -7.85
CA HIS A 149 -1.11 27.01 -8.35
C HIS A 149 -1.10 27.15 -9.89
N LEU A 150 -1.78 26.26 -10.61
CA LEU A 150 -1.70 26.23 -12.08
C LEU A 150 -2.39 27.42 -12.75
N PRO A 151 -3.55 27.93 -12.28
CA PRO A 151 -4.14 29.13 -12.88
C PRO A 151 -3.24 30.36 -12.83
N ALA A 152 -2.45 30.53 -11.75
CA ALA A 152 -1.48 31.62 -11.66
C ALA A 152 -0.34 31.44 -12.68
N ARG A 153 0.14 30.20 -12.82
CA ARG A 153 1.13 29.84 -13.84
C ARG A 153 0.61 30.08 -15.27
N ASP A 154 -0.66 29.76 -15.56
CA ASP A 154 -1.28 30.03 -16.87
C ASP A 154 -1.21 31.54 -17.22
N VAL A 155 -1.45 32.41 -16.23
CA VAL A 155 -1.37 33.88 -16.39
C VAL A 155 0.07 34.34 -16.64
N GLU A 156 1.03 33.81 -15.89
CA GLU A 156 2.46 34.13 -16.07
C GLU A 156 2.97 33.69 -17.45
N ASP A 157 2.66 32.45 -17.86
CA ASP A 157 3.04 31.90 -19.15
C ASP A 157 2.43 32.71 -20.31
N TYR A 158 1.16 33.12 -20.19
CA TYR A 158 0.52 33.99 -21.18
C TYR A 158 1.13 35.41 -21.21
N ALA A 159 1.48 35.98 -20.06
CA ALA A 159 2.14 37.29 -20.01
C ALA A 159 3.48 37.28 -20.77
N HIS A 160 4.24 36.18 -20.67
CA HIS A 160 5.46 35.99 -21.46
C HIS A 160 5.18 35.91 -22.98
N ILE A 161 4.07 35.29 -23.38
CA ILE A 161 3.64 35.26 -24.78
C ILE A 161 3.31 36.67 -25.29
N VAL A 162 2.57 37.47 -24.50
CA VAL A 162 2.23 38.87 -24.82
C VAL A 162 3.49 39.73 -24.94
N GLU A 163 4.42 39.59 -23.99
CA GLU A 163 5.69 40.31 -24.02
C GLU A 163 6.49 39.98 -25.29
N LYS A 164 6.62 38.68 -25.59
CA LYS A 164 7.31 38.21 -26.81
C LYS A 164 6.62 38.70 -28.08
N TYR A 165 5.30 38.77 -28.12
CA TYR A 165 4.54 39.34 -29.24
C TYR A 165 4.86 40.83 -29.47
N ASN A 166 4.94 41.60 -28.38
CA ASN A 166 5.26 43.03 -28.43
C ASN A 166 6.70 43.29 -28.86
N GLN A 167 7.65 42.45 -28.46
CA GLN A 167 9.06 42.57 -28.83
C GLN A 167 9.39 42.03 -30.24
N THR A 168 8.59 41.10 -30.77
CA THR A 168 8.82 40.49 -32.08
C THR A 168 8.31 41.36 -33.24
N LYS A 169 9.18 41.64 -34.22
CA LYS A 169 8.81 42.37 -35.46
C LYS A 169 7.69 41.65 -36.20
N LYS A 170 6.76 42.42 -36.80
CA LYS A 170 5.55 41.88 -37.46
C LYS A 170 5.83 40.73 -38.45
N GLY A 171 6.90 40.82 -39.25
CA GLY A 171 7.27 39.79 -40.23
C GLY A 171 7.70 38.46 -39.61
N ASP A 172 8.21 38.48 -38.37
CA ASP A 172 8.77 37.30 -37.71
C ASP A 172 7.75 36.61 -36.77
N ARG A 173 6.61 37.25 -36.47
CA ARG A 173 5.62 36.73 -35.51
C ARG A 173 5.07 35.36 -35.90
N ARG A 174 4.74 35.16 -37.18
CA ARG A 174 4.25 33.86 -37.68
C ARG A 174 5.29 32.74 -37.57
N LYS A 175 6.58 33.06 -37.50
CA LYS A 175 7.65 32.06 -37.35
C LYS A 175 7.77 31.56 -35.90
N TYR A 176 7.60 32.46 -34.93
CA TYR A 176 7.89 32.17 -33.51
C TYR A 176 6.68 32.03 -32.61
N LEU A 177 5.50 32.48 -33.05
CA LEU A 177 4.27 32.54 -32.25
C LEU A 177 3.06 31.95 -32.99
N LYS A 178 3.28 31.14 -34.04
CA LYS A 178 2.22 30.63 -34.92
C LYS A 178 1.01 30.06 -34.17
N GLU A 179 1.27 29.34 -33.08
CA GLU A 179 0.27 28.64 -32.26
C GLU A 179 -0.60 29.59 -31.43
N TYR A 180 -0.20 30.85 -31.28
CA TYR A 180 -0.86 31.85 -30.45
C TYR A 180 -1.45 33.01 -31.27
N LEU A 181 -1.55 32.86 -32.59
CA LEU A 181 -2.05 33.90 -33.49
C LEU A 181 -3.29 33.45 -34.24
N HIS A 182 -4.21 34.38 -34.47
CA HIS A 182 -5.25 34.23 -35.49
C HIS A 182 -4.64 34.35 -36.90
N ASP A 183 -5.42 33.99 -37.92
CA ASP A 183 -4.98 34.03 -39.32
C ASP A 183 -4.58 35.44 -39.79
N ASP A 184 -5.18 36.48 -39.21
CA ASP A 184 -4.86 37.89 -39.48
C ASP A 184 -3.56 38.38 -38.78
N GLY A 185 -2.93 37.53 -37.95
CA GLY A 185 -1.72 37.84 -37.20
C GLY A 185 -1.94 38.59 -35.88
N THR A 186 -3.19 38.71 -35.44
CA THR A 186 -3.53 39.16 -34.08
C THR A 186 -3.29 38.05 -33.06
N LEU A 187 -2.91 38.42 -31.84
CA LEU A 187 -2.67 37.47 -30.75
C LEU A 187 -4.02 36.97 -30.20
N ILE A 188 -4.13 35.67 -29.94
CA ILE A 188 -5.31 35.10 -29.28
C ILE A 188 -5.49 35.71 -27.88
N SER A 189 -6.73 35.81 -27.42
CA SER A 189 -7.04 36.26 -26.07
C SER A 189 -6.60 35.25 -25.00
N PHE A 190 -6.53 35.68 -23.73
CA PHE A 190 -6.23 34.77 -22.62
C PHE A 190 -7.30 33.67 -22.48
N ASP A 191 -8.57 34.02 -22.65
CA ASP A 191 -9.69 33.07 -22.58
C ASP A 191 -9.57 31.98 -23.66
N GLU A 192 -9.13 32.35 -24.87
CA GLU A 192 -8.86 31.39 -25.95
C GLU A 192 -7.62 30.53 -25.66
N TYR A 193 -6.58 31.13 -25.10
CA TYR A 193 -5.36 30.42 -24.70
C TYR A 193 -5.64 29.31 -23.68
N ILE A 194 -6.48 29.57 -22.67
CA ILE A 194 -6.78 28.60 -21.61
C ILE A 194 -7.93 27.62 -21.94
N LYS A 195 -8.58 27.77 -23.10
CA LYS A 195 -9.81 27.04 -23.44
C LYS A 195 -9.70 25.52 -23.27
N ASP A 196 -8.59 24.95 -23.72
CA ASP A 196 -8.32 23.51 -23.68
C ASP A 196 -7.11 23.18 -22.77
N ARG A 197 -6.86 24.03 -21.74
CA ARG A 197 -5.66 23.95 -20.88
C ARG A 197 -5.45 22.56 -20.25
N GLU A 198 -6.53 21.88 -19.88
CA GLU A 198 -6.47 20.55 -19.23
C GLU A 198 -5.96 19.46 -20.18
N THR A 199 -6.04 19.68 -21.49
CA THR A 199 -5.61 18.73 -22.53
C THR A 199 -4.27 19.12 -23.15
N ILE A 200 -4.03 20.42 -23.32
CA ILE A 200 -2.89 20.93 -24.10
C ILE A 200 -1.69 21.26 -23.20
N PHE A 201 -1.92 21.74 -21.98
CA PHE A 201 -0.82 22.22 -21.15
C PHE A 201 -0.13 21.06 -20.42
N SER A 202 1.17 20.93 -20.64
CA SER A 202 2.00 19.90 -20.01
C SER A 202 1.98 20.03 -18.49
N HIS A 203 2.03 21.25 -17.94
CA HIS A 203 2.03 21.44 -16.48
C HIS A 203 0.74 20.99 -15.79
N TRP A 204 -0.41 21.07 -16.47
CA TRP A 204 -1.66 20.47 -15.99
C TRP A 204 -1.61 18.95 -16.03
N THR A 205 -1.13 18.40 -17.14
CA THR A 205 -0.97 16.95 -17.32
C THR A 205 0.02 16.36 -16.30
N ASP A 206 1.09 17.07 -15.98
CA ASP A 206 2.13 16.61 -15.05
C ASP A 206 1.59 16.55 -13.62
N VAL A 207 0.81 17.55 -13.18
CA VAL A 207 0.12 17.49 -11.88
C VAL A 207 -0.89 16.36 -11.85
N TYR A 208 -1.68 16.18 -12.91
CA TYR A 208 -2.63 15.05 -13.00
C TYR A 208 -1.92 13.69 -12.88
N LYS A 209 -0.81 13.50 -13.59
CA LYS A 209 0.02 12.27 -13.48
C LYS A 209 0.61 12.11 -12.08
N ASN A 210 1.11 13.18 -11.47
CA ASN A 210 1.63 13.13 -10.10
C ASN A 210 0.55 12.71 -9.09
N MET A 211 -0.66 13.27 -9.22
CA MET A 211 -1.81 12.92 -8.39
C MET A 211 -2.22 11.45 -8.52
N LEU A 212 -2.18 10.89 -9.74
CA LEU A 212 -2.49 9.48 -10.00
C LEU A 212 -1.34 8.52 -9.71
N THR A 213 -0.15 9.04 -9.40
CA THR A 213 1.00 8.20 -9.08
C THR A 213 0.69 7.43 -7.80
N ILE A 214 0.92 6.12 -7.84
CA ILE A 214 0.83 5.27 -6.66
C ILE A 214 1.93 5.69 -5.69
N THR A 215 1.52 6.07 -4.50
CA THR A 215 2.38 6.42 -3.39
C THR A 215 3.27 5.22 -3.07
N PRO A 216 4.61 5.35 -3.12
CA PRO A 216 5.49 4.30 -2.64
C PRO A 216 5.44 4.24 -1.11
N THR A 217 5.91 3.14 -0.54
CA THR A 217 6.07 3.00 0.91
C THR A 217 7.41 3.58 1.34
N SER A 218 7.44 4.40 2.38
CA SER A 218 8.70 4.90 2.94
C SER A 218 9.54 3.76 3.51
N LEU A 219 10.86 3.86 3.39
CA LEU A 219 11.77 2.98 4.10
C LEU A 219 12.01 3.51 5.53
N PRO A 220 12.13 2.63 6.53
CA PRO A 220 12.46 3.04 7.88
C PRO A 220 13.90 3.57 7.99
N GLN A 221 14.16 4.39 9.01
CA GLN A 221 15.52 4.77 9.37
C GLN A 221 16.18 3.66 10.20
N MET A 222 16.95 2.81 9.53
CA MET A 222 17.68 1.71 10.17
C MET A 222 19.01 2.15 10.78
N THR A 223 19.35 1.57 11.93
CA THR A 223 20.72 1.62 12.47
C THR A 223 21.65 0.82 11.56
N ASN A 224 22.94 1.17 11.57
CA ASN A 224 23.94 0.44 10.75
C ASN A 224 23.98 -1.06 11.10
N HIS A 225 23.75 -1.40 12.37
CA HIS A 225 23.67 -2.77 12.85
C HIS A 225 22.62 -3.62 12.10
N LEU A 226 21.42 -3.05 11.87
CA LEU A 226 20.34 -3.76 11.19
C LEU A 226 20.45 -3.67 9.67
N LYS A 227 21.10 -2.61 9.12
CA LYS A 227 21.31 -2.47 7.67
C LYS A 227 22.14 -3.61 7.09
N ASP A 228 23.20 -4.02 7.78
CA ASP A 228 24.07 -5.14 7.37
C ASP A 228 23.38 -6.52 7.47
N ARG A 229 22.11 -6.55 7.86
CA ARG A 229 21.30 -7.76 8.11
C ARG A 229 20.07 -7.88 7.22
N ILE A 230 19.80 -6.86 6.40
CA ILE A 230 18.65 -6.82 5.48
C ILE A 230 18.73 -7.98 4.47
N ASP A 231 19.91 -8.24 3.92
CA ASP A 231 20.14 -9.27 2.89
C ASP A 231 19.78 -10.69 3.38
N ILE A 232 19.79 -10.92 4.70
CA ILE A 232 19.49 -12.22 5.31
C ILE A 232 18.01 -12.56 5.13
N VAL A 233 17.13 -11.56 5.12
CA VAL A 233 15.67 -11.72 5.20
C VAL A 233 14.98 -11.40 3.87
N GLN A 234 15.63 -10.66 2.96
CA GLN A 234 15.05 -10.14 1.71
C GLN A 234 14.65 -11.18 0.66
N ASN A 235 15.07 -12.44 0.76
CA ASN A 235 14.73 -13.49 -0.22
C ASN A 235 13.28 -14.02 -0.12
N GLU A 236 12.42 -13.43 0.73
CA GLU A 236 11.00 -13.80 0.78
C GLU A 236 10.15 -13.05 -0.26
N GLU A 237 9.49 -13.81 -1.15
CA GLU A 237 8.27 -13.35 -1.81
C GLU A 237 7.21 -13.09 -0.75
N THR A 238 6.97 -11.82 -0.44
CA THR A 238 5.84 -11.43 0.38
C THR A 238 4.67 -11.08 -0.53
N ASP A 239 3.56 -11.81 -0.43
CA ASP A 239 2.29 -11.50 -1.09
C ASP A 239 1.67 -10.16 -0.60
N MET A 240 2.34 -9.49 0.35
CA MET A 240 2.08 -8.12 0.82
C MET A 240 2.87 -7.07 0.01
N SER A 241 3.71 -7.47 -0.94
CA SER A 241 4.26 -6.56 -1.93
C SER A 241 3.15 -6.27 -2.96
N PHE A 242 2.32 -5.29 -2.64
CA PHE A 242 1.14 -4.91 -3.43
C PHE A 242 1.46 -4.27 -4.81
N HIS A 243 2.72 -4.36 -5.25
CA HIS A 243 3.22 -3.91 -6.54
C HIS A 243 3.27 -5.07 -7.54
N GLN A 244 2.11 -5.52 -8.01
CA GLN A 244 2.06 -6.08 -9.36
C GLN A 244 2.27 -4.94 -10.36
N HIS A 245 3.52 -4.71 -10.79
CA HIS A 245 3.92 -4.62 -12.20
C HIS A 245 5.39 -4.20 -12.43
N ARG A 246 6.02 -4.93 -13.36
CA ARG A 246 7.29 -4.68 -14.07
C ARG A 246 8.54 -4.53 -13.21
N ARG A 247 9.37 -5.59 -13.26
CA ARG A 247 10.85 -5.58 -13.23
C ARG A 247 11.47 -4.17 -13.18
N GLN A 248 11.46 -3.55 -12.01
CA GLN A 248 12.50 -2.60 -11.61
C GLN A 248 13.25 -3.27 -10.47
N LYS A 249 14.56 -3.38 -10.67
CA LYS A 249 15.47 -4.30 -10.00
C LYS A 249 15.86 -3.82 -8.59
N SER A 250 15.14 -2.87 -8.01
CA SER A 250 15.53 -2.16 -6.78
C SER A 250 14.39 -1.83 -5.81
N ASP A 251 13.17 -2.35 -6.00
CA ASP A 251 12.13 -2.15 -4.99
C ASP A 251 12.42 -3.06 -3.81
N SER A 252 13.15 -2.49 -2.84
CA SER A 252 13.34 -3.11 -1.55
C SER A 252 11.98 -3.42 -0.93
N ASN A 253 11.85 -4.60 -0.34
CA ASN A 253 10.64 -5.02 0.33
C ASN A 253 10.43 -4.21 1.62
N SER A 254 9.83 -3.02 1.50
CA SER A 254 9.60 -2.07 2.60
C SER A 254 8.95 -2.74 3.82
N TYR A 255 8.06 -3.72 3.61
CA TYR A 255 7.50 -4.50 4.71
C TYR A 255 8.56 -5.22 5.53
N ILE A 256 9.51 -5.90 4.88
CA ILE A 256 10.59 -6.62 5.56
C ILE A 256 11.53 -5.65 6.26
N GLU A 257 11.85 -4.49 5.67
CA GLU A 257 12.65 -3.49 6.37
C GLU A 257 11.97 -2.98 7.63
N TRP A 258 10.67 -2.63 7.55
CA TRP A 258 9.88 -2.25 8.71
C TRP A 258 9.80 -3.38 9.74
N LEU A 259 9.64 -4.63 9.30
CA LEU A 259 9.62 -5.79 10.18
C LEU A 259 10.93 -5.93 10.96
N ILE A 260 12.08 -5.82 10.28
CA ILE A 260 13.41 -5.86 10.92
C ILE A 260 13.57 -4.68 11.89
N CYS A 261 13.12 -3.48 11.51
CA CYS A 261 13.20 -2.30 12.39
C CYS A 261 12.40 -2.45 13.67
N TYR A 262 11.18 -2.98 13.57
CA TYR A 262 10.29 -3.11 14.72
C TYR A 262 10.62 -4.33 15.60
N TYR A 263 11.01 -5.44 14.99
CA TYR A 263 11.09 -6.74 15.67
C TYR A 263 12.49 -7.35 15.70
N GLY A 264 13.44 -6.84 14.92
CA GLY A 264 14.78 -7.44 14.79
C GLY A 264 15.54 -7.53 16.10
N GLU A 265 15.52 -6.47 16.92
CA GLU A 265 16.19 -6.47 18.22
C GLU A 265 15.59 -7.49 19.19
N GLN A 266 14.25 -7.66 19.18
CA GLN A 266 13.60 -8.69 20.00
C GLN A 266 14.00 -10.10 19.54
N ILE A 267 14.08 -10.36 18.23
CA ILE A 267 14.56 -11.64 17.70
C ILE A 267 16.00 -11.91 18.14
N GLU A 268 16.89 -10.94 18.00
CA GLU A 268 18.30 -11.10 18.38
C GLU A 268 18.46 -11.34 19.88
N SER A 269 17.76 -10.57 20.72
CA SER A 269 17.81 -10.78 22.17
C SER A 269 17.27 -12.15 22.59
N THR A 270 16.28 -12.68 21.87
CA THR A 270 15.64 -13.97 22.19
C THR A 270 16.44 -15.17 21.66
N PHE A 271 16.90 -15.09 20.41
CA PHE A 271 17.49 -16.24 19.69
C PHE A 271 18.98 -16.09 19.40
N ASN A 272 19.59 -14.96 19.77
CA ASN A 272 21.00 -14.60 19.56
C ASN A 272 21.43 -14.54 18.08
N LYS A 273 20.47 -14.57 17.15
CA LYS A 273 20.67 -14.44 15.69
C LYS A 273 19.33 -14.15 15.00
N LEU A 274 19.37 -13.43 13.88
CA LEU A 274 18.19 -13.10 13.06
C LEU A 274 17.71 -14.28 12.20
N ASN A 275 18.63 -15.12 11.73
CA ASN A 275 18.30 -16.39 11.10
C ASN A 275 18.61 -17.52 12.07
N PHE A 276 17.59 -18.00 12.77
CA PHE A 276 17.78 -19.04 13.77
C PHE A 276 17.51 -20.46 13.28
N ILE A 277 17.01 -20.62 12.05
CA ILE A 277 16.86 -21.92 11.39
C ILE A 277 17.88 -22.08 10.26
N ASP A 278 18.42 -23.28 10.13
CA ASP A 278 19.20 -23.64 8.96
C ASP A 278 18.27 -23.83 7.76
N SER A 279 18.36 -22.93 6.78
CA SER A 279 17.51 -22.94 5.57
C SER A 279 17.63 -24.24 4.79
N ASP A 280 18.76 -24.92 4.91
CA ASP A 280 19.02 -26.21 4.24
C ASP A 280 18.24 -27.36 4.87
N ASN A 281 17.80 -27.19 6.12
CA ASN A 281 17.02 -28.17 6.89
C ASN A 281 15.53 -27.86 6.93
N LEU A 282 15.09 -26.73 6.34
CA LEU A 282 13.66 -26.46 6.20
C LEU A 282 13.06 -27.35 5.10
N PRO A 283 11.90 -27.98 5.35
CA PRO A 283 11.16 -28.65 4.28
C PRO A 283 10.50 -27.59 3.39
N THR A 284 11.31 -26.91 2.58
CA THR A 284 10.93 -25.82 1.67
C THR A 284 9.80 -26.23 0.73
N GLY A 285 9.78 -27.49 0.29
CA GLY A 285 8.68 -28.06 -0.48
C GLY A 285 7.34 -28.04 0.27
N LEU A 286 7.32 -28.36 1.57
CA LEU A 286 6.11 -28.26 2.39
C LEU A 286 5.71 -26.80 2.60
N ILE A 287 6.68 -25.92 2.88
CA ILE A 287 6.43 -24.48 3.03
C ILE A 287 5.80 -23.90 1.77
N MET A 288 6.32 -24.24 0.59
CA MET A 288 5.75 -23.82 -0.69
C MET A 288 4.35 -24.39 -0.91
N LEU A 289 4.12 -25.68 -0.60
CA LEU A 289 2.79 -26.30 -0.70
C LEU A 289 1.76 -25.64 0.21
N MET A 290 2.17 -25.17 1.39
CA MET A 290 1.28 -24.44 2.30
C MET A 290 0.93 -23.07 1.73
N LYS A 291 1.91 -22.36 1.16
CA LYS A 291 1.72 -21.05 0.52
C LYS A 291 0.90 -21.10 -0.78
N THR A 292 0.74 -22.26 -1.44
CA THR A 292 0.00 -22.35 -2.72
C THR A 292 -1.51 -22.51 -2.56
N SER A 293 -2.01 -22.73 -1.33
CA SER A 293 -3.44 -22.93 -1.05
C SER A 293 -4.26 -21.63 -1.13
N LYS A 294 -4.55 -21.14 -2.35
CA LYS A 294 -5.28 -19.88 -2.54
C LYS A 294 -6.80 -20.03 -2.38
N ILE A 295 -7.41 -19.12 -1.64
CA ILE A 295 -8.87 -18.95 -1.58
C ILE A 295 -9.38 -18.48 -2.96
N ASP A 296 -10.36 -19.19 -3.52
CA ASP A 296 -11.02 -18.83 -4.78
C ASP A 296 -12.19 -17.87 -4.52
N TRP A 297 -11.89 -16.58 -4.58
CA TRP A 297 -12.85 -15.50 -4.34
C TRP A 297 -14.00 -15.41 -5.37
N ASN A 298 -13.94 -16.15 -6.50
CA ASN A 298 -14.92 -16.03 -7.60
C ASN A 298 -16.02 -17.10 -7.56
N LYS A 299 -15.79 -18.26 -6.93
CA LYS A 299 -16.81 -19.32 -6.85
C LYS A 299 -18.00 -18.93 -5.98
N GLU A 300 -17.81 -18.02 -5.05
CA GLU A 300 -18.77 -17.74 -3.96
C GLU A 300 -19.79 -16.64 -4.30
N LYS A 301 -19.70 -16.02 -5.49
CA LYS A 301 -20.79 -15.17 -6.02
C LYS A 301 -21.94 -15.96 -6.65
N LYS A 302 -21.80 -17.28 -6.83
CA LYS A 302 -22.77 -18.10 -7.57
C LYS A 302 -23.83 -18.78 -6.70
N ASP A 303 -23.66 -18.82 -5.39
CA ASP A 303 -24.57 -19.54 -4.49
C ASP A 303 -25.70 -18.65 -3.90
N ASP A 304 -25.76 -17.36 -4.29
CA ASP A 304 -26.78 -16.39 -3.84
C ASP A 304 -27.76 -15.96 -4.97
N HIS A 305 -28.07 -16.84 -5.93
CA HIS A 305 -29.13 -16.62 -6.93
C HIS A 305 -30.18 -17.74 -6.94
#